data_AF-A0A529Q5S0-F1
#
_entry.id   AF-A0A529Q5S0-F1
#
_cell.length_a   1.000
_cell.length_b   1.000
_cell.length_c   1.000
_cell.angle_alpha   90.00
_cell.angle_beta   90.00
_cell.angle_gamma   90.00
#
_symmetry.space_group_name_H-M   'P 1'
#
loop_
_entity.id
_entity.type
_entity.pdbx_description
1 polymer ?
#
loop_
_entity_poly.entity_id
_entity_poly.type
_entity_poly.pdbx_seq_one_letter_code
_entity_poly.pdbx_strand_id
1 'polypeptide(L)'
;LQRAAGRAVIDYGLHAVVTMGTGADVEAQLEALAGRGIASVKLFMTYQGFAVDDDLFFKVLDTARRLGWIVMVHAENDAAIRRTRQRLIDLGRTDIRYHVVAHSETMEREATHRALAFAEMTGARMTIVHVSSWQSAEEVARA
;
A
#
# COMPACT_ATOMS: atom_id res chain seq x y z
N LEU A 1 -15.25 11.31 6.70
CA LEU A 1 -16.02 11.71 7.91
C LEU A 1 -17.51 11.87 7.63
N GLN A 2 -17.96 12.73 6.70
CA GLN A 2 -19.40 12.95 6.42
C GLN A 2 -20.21 11.66 6.15
N ARG A 3 -19.63 10.69 5.42
CA ARG A 3 -20.31 9.42 5.13
C ARG A 3 -20.61 8.56 6.37
N ALA A 4 -19.83 8.70 7.44
CA ALA A 4 -20.00 7.96 8.70
C ALA A 4 -20.74 8.77 9.77
N ALA A 5 -20.75 10.10 9.64
CA ALA A 5 -21.41 11.00 10.58
C ALA A 5 -22.91 10.69 10.68
N GLY A 6 -23.39 10.45 11.91
CA GLY A 6 -24.79 10.09 12.18
C GLY A 6 -25.22 8.71 11.66
N ARG A 7 -24.28 7.90 11.13
CA ARG A 7 -24.55 6.57 10.56
C ARG A 7 -23.77 5.45 11.23
N ALA A 8 -22.61 5.74 11.79
CA ALA A 8 -21.85 4.76 12.56
C ALA A 8 -22.59 4.44 13.87
N VAL A 9 -22.82 3.16 14.13
CA VAL A 9 -23.46 2.65 15.36
C VAL A 9 -22.43 2.21 16.42
N ILE A 10 -21.15 2.27 16.07
CA ILE A 10 -19.99 1.97 16.92
C ILE A 10 -18.85 2.94 16.60
N ASP A 11 -17.83 2.98 17.47
CA ASP A 11 -16.62 3.78 17.26
C ASP A 11 -15.84 3.35 16.02
N TYR A 12 -15.15 4.30 15.40
CA TYR A 12 -14.35 4.05 14.20
C TYR A 12 -13.14 4.99 14.11
N GLY A 13 -12.10 4.52 13.43
CA GLY A 13 -10.95 5.31 12.98
C GLY A 13 -10.87 5.33 11.46
N LEU A 14 -10.03 6.21 10.91
CA LEU A 14 -9.77 6.29 9.48
C LEU A 14 -8.26 6.30 9.22
N HIS A 15 -7.87 5.71 8.10
CA HIS A 15 -6.51 5.78 7.56
C HIS A 15 -6.50 6.73 6.36
N ALA A 16 -5.48 7.57 6.26
CA ALA A 16 -5.27 8.35 5.03
C ALA A 16 -4.89 7.40 3.88
N VAL A 17 -5.20 7.76 2.65
CA VAL A 17 -4.70 7.05 1.45
C VAL A 17 -3.96 8.07 0.60
N VAL A 18 -2.72 7.75 0.22
CA VAL A 18 -1.94 8.54 -0.73
C VAL A 18 -1.88 7.78 -2.06
N THR A 19 -2.03 8.53 -3.15
CA THR A 19 -1.95 8.03 -4.53
C THR A 19 -1.14 9.02 -5.35
N MET A 20 -0.77 8.66 -6.59
CA MET A 20 -0.16 9.62 -7.52
C MET A 20 -1.05 10.83 -7.81
N GLY A 21 -2.36 10.73 -7.59
CA GLY A 21 -3.31 11.84 -7.73
C GLY A 21 -3.36 12.81 -6.53
N THR A 22 -2.66 12.52 -5.42
CA THR A 22 -2.69 13.36 -4.21
C THR A 22 -2.02 14.72 -4.42
N GLY A 23 -1.07 14.83 -5.36
CA GLY A 23 -0.39 16.08 -5.68
C GLY A 23 0.91 16.31 -4.90
N ALA A 24 1.61 17.40 -5.22
CA ALA A 24 2.96 17.68 -4.70
C ALA A 24 3.00 18.07 -3.22
N ASP A 25 1.88 18.56 -2.67
CA ASP A 25 1.72 19.05 -1.30
C ASP A 25 1.33 17.95 -0.30
N VAL A 26 1.57 16.67 -0.63
CA VAL A 26 1.23 15.50 0.20
C VAL A 26 1.67 15.64 1.66
N GLU A 27 2.84 16.22 1.93
CA GLU A 27 3.34 16.47 3.29
C GLU A 27 2.38 17.34 4.11
N ALA A 28 2.02 18.50 3.56
CA ALA A 28 1.12 19.44 4.22
C ALA A 28 -0.28 18.84 4.39
N GLN A 29 -0.74 18.04 3.43
CA GLN A 29 -2.02 17.34 3.54
C GLN A 29 -2.00 16.31 4.68
N LEU A 30 -0.92 15.54 4.84
CA LEU A 30 -0.77 14.57 5.93
C LEU A 30 -0.67 15.26 7.30
N GLU A 31 0.06 16.37 7.40
CA GLU A 31 0.11 17.20 8.62
C GLU A 31 -1.27 17.75 9.00
N ALA A 32 -2.04 18.24 8.02
CA ALA A 32 -3.40 18.73 8.25
C ALA A 32 -4.32 17.60 8.74
N LEU A 33 -4.13 16.36 8.26
CA LEU A 33 -4.87 15.19 8.72
C LEU A 33 -4.46 14.76 10.15
N ALA A 34 -3.21 14.98 10.56
CA ALA A 34 -2.77 14.74 11.93
C ALA A 34 -3.52 15.63 12.92
N GLY A 35 -3.72 16.91 12.60
CA GLY A 35 -4.56 17.82 13.37
C GLY A 35 -6.04 17.40 13.48
N ARG A 36 -6.47 16.41 12.69
CA ARG A 36 -7.84 15.85 12.68
C ARG A 36 -7.93 14.46 13.31
N GLY A 37 -6.88 14.00 13.98
CA GLY A 37 -6.84 12.72 14.69
C GLY A 37 -6.52 11.50 13.83
N ILE A 38 -6.06 11.70 12.59
CA ILE A 38 -5.52 10.60 11.78
C ILE A 38 -4.09 10.29 12.28
N ALA A 39 -3.74 9.01 12.34
CA ALA A 39 -2.45 8.53 12.87
C ALA A 39 -1.73 7.52 11.97
N SER A 40 -2.21 7.36 10.73
CA SER A 40 -1.73 6.33 9.81
C SER A 40 -2.08 6.63 8.36
N VAL A 41 -1.27 6.10 7.45
CA VAL A 41 -1.41 6.30 6.01
C VAL A 41 -1.27 4.96 5.28
N LYS A 42 -2.10 4.73 4.28
CA LYS A 42 -2.13 3.54 3.42
C LYS A 42 -1.55 3.89 2.05
N LEU A 43 -0.61 3.07 1.61
CA LEU A 43 -0.01 3.08 0.28
C LEU A 43 -0.37 1.79 -0.47
N PHE A 44 -0.37 1.91 -1.80
CA PHE A 44 -0.50 0.78 -2.70
C PHE A 44 0.71 0.73 -3.62
N MET A 45 1.26 -0.47 -3.83
CA MET A 45 2.31 -0.73 -4.83
C MET A 45 1.72 -1.26 -6.14
N THR A 46 0.39 -1.45 -6.20
CA THR A 46 -0.38 -1.88 -7.36
C THR A 46 -1.70 -1.12 -7.50
N TYR A 47 -2.43 -1.43 -8.56
CA TYR A 47 -3.66 -0.80 -9.03
C TYR A 47 -3.45 0.56 -9.68
N GLN A 48 -3.89 0.67 -10.93
CA GLN A 48 -3.89 1.91 -11.68
C GLN A 48 -4.71 2.98 -10.93
N GLY A 49 -4.09 4.15 -10.74
CA GLY A 49 -4.69 5.28 -10.02
C GLY A 49 -4.46 5.26 -8.50
N PHE A 50 -4.00 4.14 -7.92
CA PHE A 50 -3.62 4.05 -6.50
C PHE A 50 -2.13 3.86 -6.30
N ALA A 51 -1.49 3.05 -7.15
CA ALA A 51 -0.07 2.73 -7.06
C ALA A 51 0.77 4.01 -6.99
N VAL A 52 1.62 4.11 -5.98
CA VAL A 52 2.63 5.17 -5.85
C VAL A 52 3.96 4.69 -6.45
N ASP A 53 4.77 5.62 -6.96
CA ASP A 53 6.16 5.34 -7.27
C ASP A 53 7.03 5.38 -6.01
N ASP A 54 8.28 4.93 -6.14
CA ASP A 54 9.19 4.82 -5.00
C ASP A 54 9.52 6.22 -4.42
N ASP A 55 9.63 7.26 -5.27
CA ASP A 55 9.87 8.64 -4.82
C ASP A 55 8.75 9.16 -3.89
N LEU A 56 7.49 9.01 -4.30
CA LEU A 56 6.35 9.38 -3.47
C LEU A 56 6.25 8.48 -2.22
N PHE A 57 6.62 7.19 -2.35
CA PHE A 57 6.69 6.27 -1.21
C PHE A 57 7.67 6.79 -0.14
N PHE A 58 8.90 7.15 -0.52
CA PHE A 58 9.91 7.70 0.39
C PHE A 58 9.43 8.99 1.05
N LYS A 59 8.84 9.91 0.27
CA LYS A 59 8.27 11.15 0.80
C LYS A 59 7.22 10.89 1.90
N VAL A 60 6.36 9.89 1.69
CA VAL A 60 5.36 9.49 2.68
C VAL A 60 6.00 8.84 3.91
N LEU A 61 7.04 8.01 3.74
CA LEU A 61 7.77 7.40 4.86
C LEU A 61 8.44 8.45 5.75
N ASP A 62 9.13 9.43 5.17
CA ASP A 62 9.78 10.52 5.91
C ASP A 62 8.76 11.36 6.69
N THR A 63 7.63 11.66 6.05
CA THR A 63 6.51 12.38 6.68
C THR A 63 5.91 11.58 7.83
N ALA A 64 5.61 10.30 7.59
CA ALA A 64 5.01 9.43 8.60
C ALA A 64 5.95 9.24 9.79
N ARG A 65 7.27 9.12 9.57
CA ARG A 65 8.26 9.07 10.64
C ARG A 65 8.21 10.33 11.49
N ARG A 66 8.22 11.52 10.88
CA ARG A 66 8.15 12.81 11.59
C ARG A 66 6.84 12.97 12.39
N LEU A 67 5.73 12.51 11.85
CA LEU A 67 4.42 12.54 12.50
C LEU A 67 4.23 11.42 13.56
N GLY A 68 5.15 10.46 13.63
CA GLY A 68 4.96 9.26 14.45
C GLY A 68 3.79 8.40 13.97
N TRP A 69 3.49 8.37 12.68
CA TRP A 69 2.45 7.54 12.09
C TRP A 69 2.95 6.14 11.75
N ILE A 70 2.01 5.22 11.50
CA ILE A 70 2.28 3.94 10.87
C ILE A 70 1.91 3.98 9.38
N VAL A 71 2.80 3.46 8.53
CA VAL A 71 2.56 3.28 7.09
C VAL A 71 2.05 1.88 6.84
N MET A 72 0.87 1.78 6.24
CA MET A 72 0.23 0.52 5.85
C MET A 72 0.48 0.31 4.36
N VAL A 73 0.89 -0.89 3.93
CA VAL A 73 1.26 -1.13 2.53
C VAL A 73 0.50 -2.31 1.95
N HIS A 74 -0.16 -2.07 0.81
CA HIS A 74 -0.60 -3.15 -0.08
C HIS A 74 0.57 -3.48 -0.99
N ALA A 75 1.25 -4.59 -0.71
CA ALA A 75 2.52 -4.95 -1.34
C ALA A 75 2.34 -6.03 -2.42
N GLU A 76 2.16 -5.59 -3.66
CA GLU A 76 2.26 -6.47 -4.85
C GLU A 76 2.95 -5.74 -5.99
N ASN A 77 3.69 -6.47 -6.84
CA ASN A 77 4.39 -5.89 -7.98
C ASN A 77 3.44 -5.62 -9.17
N ASP A 78 3.06 -4.36 -9.36
CA ASP A 78 2.14 -3.94 -10.42
C ASP A 78 2.60 -4.30 -11.84
N ALA A 79 3.89 -4.10 -12.13
CA ALA A 79 4.43 -4.33 -13.47
C ALA A 79 4.34 -5.82 -13.84
N ALA A 80 4.67 -6.71 -12.90
CA ALA A 80 4.56 -8.15 -13.06
C ALA A 80 3.10 -8.60 -13.20
N ILE A 81 2.19 -8.04 -12.39
CA ILE A 81 0.75 -8.31 -12.47
C ILE A 81 0.22 -7.91 -13.85
N ARG A 82 0.46 -6.67 -14.29
CA ARG A 82 -0.05 -6.17 -15.57
C ARG A 82 0.45 -6.99 -16.75
N ARG A 83 1.75 -7.33 -16.76
CA ARG A 83 2.35 -8.17 -17.81
C ARG A 83 1.70 -9.56 -17.86
N THR A 84 1.51 -10.18 -16.69
CA THR A 84 0.97 -11.53 -16.59
C THR A 84 -0.51 -11.56 -16.95
N ARG A 85 -1.28 -10.58 -16.45
CA ARG A 85 -2.68 -10.37 -16.81
C ARG A 85 -2.86 -10.21 -18.31
N GLN A 86 -2.08 -9.34 -18.96
CA GLN A 86 -2.19 -9.14 -20.41
C GLN A 86 -1.91 -10.44 -21.17
N ARG A 87 -0.85 -11.17 -20.79
CA ARG A 87 -0.54 -12.46 -21.40
C ARG A 87 -1.66 -13.49 -21.23
N LEU A 88 -2.32 -13.53 -20.08
CA LEU A 88 -3.45 -14.44 -19.84
C LEU A 88 -4.63 -14.07 -20.74
N ILE A 89 -4.94 -12.78 -20.87
CA ILE A 89 -5.98 -12.28 -21.78
C ILE A 89 -5.66 -12.66 -23.24
N ASP A 90 -4.41 -12.45 -23.68
CA ASP A 90 -3.98 -12.78 -25.05
C ASP A 90 -4.08 -14.29 -25.35
N LEU A 91 -3.99 -15.13 -24.31
CA LEU A 91 -4.16 -16.59 -24.40
C LEU A 91 -5.63 -17.05 -24.25
N GLY A 92 -6.59 -16.13 -24.17
CA GLY A 92 -8.01 -16.44 -23.95
C GLY A 92 -8.32 -16.98 -22.54
N ARG A 93 -7.42 -16.78 -21.58
CA ARG A 93 -7.52 -17.27 -20.20
C ARG A 93 -8.14 -16.22 -19.29
N THR A 94 -9.44 -16.00 -19.45
CA THR A 94 -10.18 -14.90 -18.78
C THR A 94 -11.00 -15.33 -17.56
N ASP A 95 -11.09 -16.64 -17.26
CA ASP A 95 -11.77 -17.15 -16.06
C ASP A 95 -11.14 -16.67 -14.75
N ILE A 96 -11.94 -16.56 -13.68
CA ILE A 96 -11.51 -16.10 -12.35
C ILE A 96 -10.32 -16.89 -11.78
N ARG A 97 -10.18 -18.17 -12.12
CA ARG A 97 -9.04 -19.00 -11.69
C ARG A 97 -7.68 -18.47 -12.14
N TYR A 98 -7.64 -17.61 -13.16
CA TYR A 98 -6.40 -17.01 -13.64
C TYR A 98 -6.03 -15.73 -12.90
N HIS A 99 -6.90 -15.21 -12.03
CA HIS A 99 -6.59 -14.10 -11.15
C HIS A 99 -5.41 -14.43 -10.22
N VAL A 100 -5.42 -15.61 -9.59
CA VAL A 100 -4.30 -16.05 -8.72
C VAL A 100 -2.98 -16.23 -9.48
N VAL A 101 -3.05 -16.58 -10.78
CA VAL A 101 -1.85 -16.69 -11.62
C VAL A 101 -1.29 -15.29 -11.94
N ALA A 102 -2.16 -14.31 -12.15
CA ALA A 102 -1.77 -12.93 -12.38
C ALA A 102 -1.22 -12.24 -11.12
N HIS A 103 -1.56 -12.74 -9.93
CA HIS A 103 -1.19 -12.24 -8.61
C HIS A 103 -0.41 -13.31 -7.82
N SER A 104 0.66 -13.86 -8.42
CA SER A 104 1.39 -14.95 -7.81
C SER A 104 2.12 -14.52 -6.53
N GLU A 105 2.38 -15.47 -5.61
CA GLU A 105 3.06 -15.22 -4.33
C GLU A 105 4.40 -14.49 -4.50
N THR A 106 5.14 -14.77 -5.58
CA THR A 106 6.42 -14.11 -5.87
C THR A 106 6.26 -12.59 -6.06
N MET A 107 5.14 -12.13 -6.61
CA MET A 107 4.86 -10.70 -6.81
C MET A 107 4.53 -9.99 -5.50
N GLU A 108 3.85 -10.68 -4.58
CA GLU A 108 3.62 -10.20 -3.22
C GLU A 108 4.94 -10.16 -2.43
N ARG A 109 5.73 -11.24 -2.50
CA ARG A 109 7.04 -11.36 -1.82
C ARG A 109 7.99 -10.25 -2.22
N GLU A 110 8.16 -10.01 -3.53
CA GLU A 110 9.07 -8.95 -4.02
C GLU A 110 8.67 -7.58 -3.49
N ALA A 111 7.39 -7.22 -3.63
CA ALA A 111 6.91 -5.92 -3.18
C ALA A 111 6.99 -5.79 -1.66
N THR A 112 6.74 -6.87 -0.91
CA THR A 112 6.90 -6.94 0.54
C THR A 112 8.34 -6.65 0.93
N HIS A 113 9.30 -7.38 0.36
CA HIS A 113 10.72 -7.16 0.58
C HIS A 113 11.14 -5.72 0.30
N ARG A 114 10.73 -5.17 -0.86
CA ARG A 114 11.07 -3.81 -1.26
C ARG A 114 10.48 -2.76 -0.32
N ALA A 115 9.22 -2.90 0.09
CA ALA A 115 8.60 -1.99 1.05
C ALA A 115 9.32 -2.02 2.41
N LEU A 116 9.68 -3.22 2.90
CA LEU A 116 10.43 -3.37 4.15
C LEU A 116 11.82 -2.75 4.05
N ALA A 117 12.52 -2.89 2.92
CA ALA A 117 13.79 -2.22 2.68
C ALA A 117 13.65 -0.68 2.71
N PHE A 118 12.57 -0.12 2.17
CA PHE A 118 12.32 1.32 2.26
C PHE A 118 12.05 1.78 3.70
N ALA A 119 11.34 0.97 4.49
CA ALA A 119 11.16 1.21 5.91
C ALA A 119 12.50 1.18 6.67
N GLU A 120 13.38 0.24 6.35
CA GLU A 120 14.73 0.14 6.92
C GLU A 120 15.58 1.37 6.59
N MET A 121 15.58 1.82 5.33
CA MET A 121 16.33 3.00 4.87
C MET A 121 15.89 4.30 5.56
N THR A 122 14.59 4.44 5.85
CA THR A 122 14.01 5.67 6.43
C THR A 122 13.86 5.61 7.95
N GLY A 123 13.82 4.41 8.52
CA GLY A 123 13.43 4.16 9.90
C GLY A 123 11.95 4.47 10.19
N ALA A 124 11.09 4.49 9.17
CA ALA A 124 9.65 4.68 9.36
C ALA A 124 8.98 3.39 9.87
N ARG A 125 7.89 3.53 10.64
CA ARG A 125 7.11 2.38 11.11
C ARG A 125 6.17 1.90 10.01
N MET A 126 6.21 0.61 9.70
CA MET A 126 5.44 0.02 8.61
C MET A 126 4.67 -1.23 9.06
N THR A 127 3.52 -1.49 8.41
CA THR A 127 2.83 -2.78 8.44
C THR A 127 2.45 -3.18 7.01
N ILE A 128 2.80 -4.42 6.64
CA ILE A 128 2.30 -5.05 5.43
C ILE A 128 0.93 -5.59 5.75
N VAL A 129 -0.09 -5.09 5.06
CA VAL A 129 -1.47 -5.52 5.31
C VAL A 129 -1.81 -6.72 4.42
N HIS A 130 -2.84 -7.48 4.83
CA HIS A 130 -3.38 -8.63 4.09
C HIS A 130 -2.31 -9.56 3.51
N VAL A 131 -1.29 -9.90 4.32
CA VAL A 131 -0.28 -10.90 3.98
C VAL A 131 -1.00 -12.21 3.66
N SER A 132 -0.85 -12.67 2.41
CA SER A 132 -1.64 -13.77 1.86
C SER A 132 -0.81 -15.01 1.51
N SER A 133 0.51 -14.86 1.43
CA SER A 133 1.44 -15.93 1.10
C SER A 133 2.47 -16.18 2.21
N TRP A 134 2.90 -17.44 2.32
CA TRP A 134 3.96 -17.85 3.25
C TRP A 134 5.27 -17.09 2.97
N GLN A 135 5.59 -16.89 1.70
CA GLN A 135 6.79 -16.20 1.26
C GLN A 135 6.85 -14.73 1.73
N SER A 136 5.73 -14.01 1.67
CA SER A 136 5.66 -12.65 2.23
C SER A 136 5.72 -12.66 3.76
N ALA A 137 5.11 -13.65 4.41
CA ALA A 137 5.21 -13.80 5.86
C ALA A 137 6.65 -14.04 6.32
N GLU A 138 7.45 -14.81 5.58
CA GLU A 138 8.88 -15.00 5.85
C GLU A 138 9.69 -13.70 5.71
N GLU A 139 9.40 -12.87 4.69
CA GLU A 139 10.05 -11.55 4.57
C GLU A 139 9.74 -10.64 5.76
N VAL A 140 8.49 -10.65 6.24
CA VAL A 140 8.09 -9.90 7.43
C VAL A 140 8.76 -10.45 8.69
N ALA A 141 8.88 -11.78 8.83
CA ALA A 141 9.53 -12.39 9.99
C ALA A 141 11.05 -12.16 10.03
N ARG A 142 11.68 -11.92 8.87
CA ARG A 142 13.11 -11.65 8.73
C ARG A 142 13.49 -10.20 9.08
N ALA A 143 12.64 -9.24 8.72
CA ALA A 143 12.89 -7.80 8.86
C ALA A 143 12.83 -7.33 10.32
#